data_AF-A0A7C7DZA2-F1
#
_entry.id   AF-A0A7C7DZA2-F1
#
_cell.length_a   1.000
_cell.length_b   1.000
_cell.length_c   1.000
_cell.angle_alpha   90.00
_cell.angle_beta   90.00
_cell.angle_gamma   90.00
#
_symmetry.space_group_name_H-M   'P 1'
#
loop_
_entity.id
_entity.type
_entity.pdbx_description
1 polymer ?
#
loop_
_entity_poly.entity_id
_entity_poly.type
_entity_poly.pdbx_seq_one_letter_code
_entity_poly.pdbx_strand_id
1 'polypeptide(L)'
;MRKTIFIAMIMALVLILCSCGAAKKAEDALAEDLTPISSLTIDEEEAAVLNEKVPVILYFGNEEKNKLVKEIRYVDIKEAKKGAENLASAMVKELLKGPKAKGLTALIAEGTSLRSPVTINERVANVDFTKEFIDNHPGGKELAELTIYSIVNTLTEIKEIERVKITINGKETKTFKDNVSLSNDFPRNDAVVNKEVGLARPEDGGLEPVNADIEDNSADIFEEDEDPLE
;
A
#
# COMPACT_ATOMS: atom_id res chain seq x y z
N MET A 1 -14.33 -66.21 -15.01
CA MET A 1 -15.67 -65.92 -14.46
C MET A 1 -15.90 -66.47 -13.04
N ARG A 2 -15.52 -67.71 -12.70
CA ARG A 2 -15.67 -68.20 -11.29
C ARG A 2 -14.80 -67.44 -10.27
N LYS A 3 -13.56 -67.07 -10.61
CA LYS A 3 -12.66 -66.32 -9.69
C LYS A 3 -13.08 -64.87 -9.45
N THR A 4 -13.68 -64.21 -10.45
CA THR A 4 -14.20 -62.84 -10.31
C THR A 4 -15.48 -62.78 -9.49
N ILE A 5 -16.30 -63.84 -9.54
CA ILE A 5 -17.48 -64.01 -8.66
C ILE A 5 -17.06 -64.17 -7.20
N PHE A 6 -16.00 -64.95 -6.91
CA PHE A 6 -15.48 -65.10 -5.54
C PHE A 6 -14.91 -63.80 -4.97
N ILE A 7 -14.19 -63.02 -5.77
CA ILE A 7 -13.63 -61.73 -5.33
C ILE A 7 -14.73 -60.69 -5.08
N ALA A 8 -15.78 -60.68 -5.91
CA ALA A 8 -16.94 -59.80 -5.70
C ALA A 8 -17.75 -60.18 -4.45
N MET A 9 -17.84 -61.48 -4.12
CA MET A 9 -18.52 -61.96 -2.91
C MET A 9 -17.77 -61.59 -1.62
N ILE A 10 -16.43 -61.58 -1.66
CA ILE A 10 -15.59 -61.19 -0.52
C ILE A 10 -15.64 -59.67 -0.28
N MET A 11 -15.65 -58.86 -1.36
CA MET A 11 -15.83 -57.40 -1.26
C MET A 11 -17.21 -56.99 -0.75
N ALA A 12 -18.26 -57.76 -1.07
CA ALA A 12 -19.62 -57.52 -0.56
C ALA A 12 -19.79 -57.94 0.91
N LEU A 13 -18.99 -58.89 1.42
CA LEU A 13 -19.04 -59.35 2.81
C LEU A 13 -18.39 -58.35 3.80
N VAL A 14 -17.41 -57.56 3.34
CA VAL A 14 -16.71 -56.55 4.16
C VAL A 14 -17.55 -55.29 4.40
N LEU A 15 -18.50 -54.98 3.51
CA LEU A 15 -19.39 -53.81 3.61
C LEU A 15 -20.58 -54.00 4.57
N ILE A 16 -20.74 -55.18 5.18
CA ILE A 16 -21.88 -55.52 6.05
C ILE A 16 -21.51 -55.49 7.56
N LEU A 17 -20.25 -55.22 7.92
CA LEU A 17 -19.76 -55.27 9.31
C LEU A 17 -19.61 -53.92 10.05
N CYS A 18 -20.05 -52.79 9.48
CA CYS A 18 -20.05 -51.49 10.20
C CYS A 18 -21.44 -50.89 10.41
N SER A 19 -22.43 -51.74 10.72
CA SER A 19 -23.79 -51.29 11.09
C SER A 19 -24.34 -52.10 12.26
N CYS A 20 -24.23 -51.54 13.46
CA CYS A 20 -25.03 -51.76 14.69
C CYS A 20 -24.49 -50.73 15.71
N GLY A 21 -25.22 -49.96 16.49
CA GLY A 21 -26.64 -49.91 16.85
C GLY A 21 -26.76 -49.03 18.12
N ALA A 22 -27.89 -48.36 18.30
CA ALA A 22 -28.17 -47.36 19.35
C ALA A 22 -28.56 -47.95 20.72
N ALA A 23 -28.35 -47.21 21.84
CA ALA A 23 -29.41 -46.66 22.72
C ALA A 23 -29.02 -46.42 24.23
N LYS A 24 -29.28 -45.17 24.71
CA LYS A 24 -29.90 -44.72 26.01
C LYS A 24 -29.18 -45.03 27.36
N LYS A 25 -29.12 -44.18 28.42
CA LYS A 25 -29.72 -42.90 28.87
C LYS A 25 -29.03 -42.47 30.20
N ALA A 26 -29.01 -41.15 30.53
CA ALA A 26 -29.14 -40.52 31.86
C ALA A 26 -28.10 -39.40 32.18
N GLU A 27 -28.62 -38.20 32.37
CA GLU A 27 -28.02 -37.02 33.01
C GLU A 27 -27.69 -37.29 34.49
N ASP A 28 -26.57 -36.77 35.02
CA ASP A 28 -26.58 -35.79 36.12
C ASP A 28 -25.17 -35.18 36.37
N ALA A 29 -25.18 -33.87 36.65
CA ALA A 29 -24.23 -33.03 37.37
C ALA A 29 -22.71 -33.27 37.29
N LEU A 30 -21.99 -32.32 36.67
CA LEU A 30 -21.20 -31.31 37.39
C LEU A 30 -20.65 -30.27 36.41
N ALA A 31 -20.95 -29.02 36.70
CA ALA A 31 -20.48 -27.85 35.99
C ALA A 31 -18.97 -27.69 36.20
N GLU A 32 -18.21 -27.52 35.12
CA GLU A 32 -17.03 -26.68 35.16
C GLU A 32 -17.00 -25.80 33.90
N ASP A 33 -17.03 -24.52 34.22
CA ASP A 33 -17.16 -23.34 33.39
C ASP A 33 -15.91 -23.14 32.52
N LEU A 34 -16.07 -23.26 31.20
CA LEU A 34 -15.30 -22.48 30.22
C LEU A 34 -16.21 -22.19 29.04
N THR A 35 -17.15 -21.26 29.23
CA THR A 35 -17.77 -20.60 28.07
C THR A 35 -16.70 -19.76 27.37
N PRO A 36 -16.47 -19.92 26.05
CA PRO A 36 -15.64 -18.96 25.33
C PRO A 36 -16.31 -17.59 25.44
N ILE A 37 -15.58 -16.66 26.03
CA ILE A 37 -15.96 -15.26 26.15
C ILE A 37 -15.96 -14.68 24.72
N SER A 38 -17.07 -14.03 24.37
CA SER A 38 -17.28 -13.25 23.14
C SER A 38 -17.60 -14.03 21.86
N SER A 39 -18.85 -14.47 21.73
CA SER A 39 -19.52 -14.50 20.42
C SER A 39 -19.98 -13.08 20.08
N LEU A 40 -19.06 -12.22 19.62
CA LEU A 40 -19.46 -11.13 18.74
C LEU A 40 -19.70 -11.76 17.38
N THR A 41 -20.96 -12.02 17.04
CA THR A 41 -21.37 -12.16 15.64
C THR A 41 -21.14 -10.80 15.01
N ILE A 42 -19.94 -10.58 14.48
CA ILE A 42 -19.68 -9.46 13.61
C ILE A 42 -20.44 -9.79 12.32
N ASP A 43 -21.45 -8.99 12.00
CA ASP A 43 -22.12 -9.10 10.72
C ASP A 43 -21.07 -8.92 9.61
N GLU A 44 -21.19 -9.68 8.51
CA GLU A 44 -20.22 -9.69 7.40
C GLU A 44 -19.97 -8.28 6.82
N GLU A 45 -20.96 -7.39 6.97
CA GLU A 45 -20.89 -5.97 6.63
C GLU A 45 -19.99 -5.16 7.58
N GLU A 46 -19.97 -5.48 8.88
CA GLU A 46 -19.19 -4.77 9.90
C GLU A 46 -17.71 -5.24 9.92
N ALA A 47 -17.46 -6.51 9.56
CA ALA A 47 -16.12 -7.04 9.28
C ALA A 47 -15.51 -6.45 7.99
N ALA A 48 -16.33 -6.11 7.00
CA ALA A 48 -15.89 -5.44 5.78
C ALA A 48 -15.47 -3.97 6.03
N VAL A 49 -16.10 -3.31 7.01
CA VAL A 49 -15.82 -1.90 7.36
C VAL A 49 -14.48 -1.73 8.08
N LEU A 50 -14.02 -2.73 8.84
CA LEU A 50 -12.77 -2.64 9.61
C LEU A 50 -11.49 -2.66 8.75
N ASN A 51 -11.59 -2.96 7.44
CA ASN A 51 -10.45 -3.03 6.52
C ASN A 51 -10.63 -2.17 5.25
N GLU A 52 -11.39 -1.06 5.37
CA GLU A 52 -11.73 -0.19 4.24
C GLU A 52 -10.60 0.75 3.77
N LYS A 53 -9.36 0.60 4.23
CA LYS A 53 -8.27 1.52 3.84
C LYS A 53 -7.06 0.81 3.28
N VAL A 54 -6.46 1.42 2.26
CA VAL A 54 -5.24 0.98 1.58
C VAL A 54 -4.10 1.91 1.96
N PRO A 55 -2.94 1.40 2.40
CA PRO A 55 -1.76 2.22 2.63
C PRO A 55 -1.18 2.66 1.29
N VAL A 56 -0.88 3.95 1.18
CA VAL A 56 -0.18 4.58 0.06
C VAL A 56 1.00 5.39 0.58
N ILE A 57 2.01 5.56 -0.27
CA ILE A 57 3.21 6.33 0.06
C ILE A 57 3.10 7.71 -0.58
N LEU A 58 3.26 8.75 0.23
CA LEU A 58 3.33 10.15 -0.20
C LEU A 58 4.74 10.68 0.07
N TYR A 59 5.23 11.58 -0.77
CA TYR A 59 6.55 12.19 -0.62
C TYR A 59 6.41 13.65 -0.21
N PHE A 60 6.92 14.00 0.97
CA PHE A 60 6.98 15.36 1.50
C PHE A 60 8.42 15.83 1.66
N GLY A 61 8.65 17.13 1.87
CA GLY A 61 9.98 17.63 2.18
C GLY A 61 10.40 17.29 3.60
N ASN A 62 11.69 17.12 3.85
CA ASN A 62 12.25 17.19 5.21
C ASN A 62 12.23 18.65 5.74
N GLU A 63 12.59 18.84 7.01
CA GLU A 63 12.64 20.17 7.65
C GLU A 63 13.44 21.22 6.86
N GLU A 64 14.53 20.79 6.23
CA GLU A 64 15.44 21.64 5.44
C GLU A 64 14.95 21.91 4.00
N LYS A 65 13.89 21.24 3.54
CA LYS A 65 13.37 21.33 2.17
C LYS A 65 14.40 21.02 1.07
N ASN A 66 15.29 20.06 1.31
CA ASN A 66 16.32 19.64 0.35
C ASN A 66 16.20 18.16 -0.06
N LYS A 67 15.40 17.36 0.66
CA LYS A 67 15.16 15.94 0.39
C LYS A 67 13.69 15.58 0.57
N LEU A 68 13.26 14.57 -0.17
CA LEU A 68 11.95 13.96 -0.03
C LEU A 68 11.98 12.85 1.01
N VAL A 69 10.99 12.81 1.88
CA VAL A 69 10.79 11.76 2.88
C VAL A 69 9.43 11.12 2.65
N LYS A 70 9.38 9.80 2.76
CA LYS A 70 8.16 9.01 2.57
C LYS A 70 7.27 9.13 3.81
N GLU A 71 5.98 9.32 3.61
CA GLU A 71 4.95 9.24 4.64
C GLU A 71 3.86 8.27 4.20
N ILE A 72 3.47 7.34 5.09
CA ILE A 72 2.35 6.44 4.81
C ILE A 72 1.03 7.18 5.07
N ARG A 73 0.14 7.14 4.11
CA ARG A 73 -1.25 7.61 4.23
C ARG A 73 -2.20 6.45 3.95
N TYR A 74 -3.35 6.46 4.62
CA TYR A 74 -4.41 5.49 4.38
C TYR A 74 -5.51 6.16 3.55
N VAL A 75 -5.79 5.62 2.37
CA VAL A 75 -6.86 6.06 1.47
C VAL A 75 -7.96 5.00 1.41
N ASP A 76 -9.20 5.41 1.15
CA ASP A 76 -10.32 4.48 1.13
C ASP A 76 -10.17 3.43 0.00
N ILE A 77 -10.38 2.16 0.34
CA ILE A 77 -10.31 1.02 -0.59
C ILE A 77 -11.31 1.17 -1.74
N LYS A 78 -12.43 1.87 -1.48
CA LYS A 78 -13.43 2.22 -2.48
C LYS A 78 -12.83 3.08 -3.61
N GLU A 79 -11.89 3.98 -3.29
CA GLU A 79 -11.19 4.77 -4.31
C GLU A 79 -10.13 3.92 -5.03
N ALA A 80 -9.36 3.13 -4.29
CA ALA A 80 -8.34 2.25 -4.85
C ALA A 80 -8.92 1.22 -5.84
N LYS A 81 -10.09 0.64 -5.54
CA LYS A 81 -10.77 -0.34 -6.39
C LYS A 81 -11.36 0.25 -7.67
N LYS A 82 -11.54 1.57 -7.76
CA LYS A 82 -12.06 2.21 -8.99
C LYS A 82 -10.99 2.38 -10.08
N GLY A 83 -9.73 2.03 -9.80
CA GLY A 83 -8.63 2.04 -10.77
C GLY A 83 -7.53 3.07 -10.47
N ALA A 84 -6.45 2.98 -11.23
CA ALA A 84 -5.22 3.76 -11.04
C ALA A 84 -5.44 5.28 -11.07
N GLU A 85 -6.30 5.78 -11.96
CA GLU A 85 -6.61 7.22 -12.09
C GLU A 85 -7.28 7.80 -10.82
N ASN A 86 -8.19 7.04 -10.23
CA ASN A 86 -8.88 7.46 -9.00
C ASN A 86 -7.95 7.40 -7.80
N LEU A 87 -7.11 6.35 -7.71
CA LEU A 87 -6.06 6.26 -6.71
C LEU A 87 -5.06 7.42 -6.81
N ALA A 88 -4.58 7.72 -8.02
CA ALA A 88 -3.69 8.85 -8.30
C ALA A 88 -4.33 10.18 -7.88
N SER A 89 -5.61 10.39 -8.22
CA SER A 89 -6.37 11.57 -7.82
C SER A 89 -6.50 11.69 -6.30
N ALA A 90 -6.74 10.59 -5.60
CA ALA A 90 -6.79 10.55 -4.14
C ALA A 90 -5.43 10.88 -3.51
N MET A 91 -4.34 10.29 -4.03
CA MET A 91 -2.98 10.55 -3.55
C MET A 91 -2.57 12.02 -3.72
N VAL A 92 -2.89 12.65 -4.85
CA VAL A 92 -2.65 14.09 -5.04
C VAL A 92 -3.46 14.93 -4.08
N LYS A 93 -4.74 14.59 -3.83
CA LYS A 93 -5.56 15.29 -2.82
C LYS A 93 -4.97 15.14 -1.42
N GLU A 94 -4.41 13.99 -1.07
CA GLU A 94 -3.73 13.80 0.21
C GLU A 94 -2.40 14.56 0.30
N LEU A 95 -1.63 14.67 -0.79
CA LEU A 95 -0.45 15.54 -0.85
C LEU A 95 -0.81 17.00 -0.60
N LEU A 96 -1.89 17.48 -1.20
CA LEU A 96 -2.36 18.87 -1.06
C LEU A 96 -2.80 19.20 0.37
N LYS A 97 -3.18 18.21 1.18
CA LYS A 97 -3.49 18.39 2.61
C LYS A 97 -2.24 18.61 3.46
N GLY A 98 -1.05 18.29 2.92
CA GLY A 98 0.22 18.37 3.63
C GLY A 98 0.56 17.11 4.45
N PRO A 99 1.77 17.10 5.03
CA PRO A 99 2.23 16.00 5.87
C PRO A 99 1.47 15.95 7.21
N LYS A 100 1.41 14.76 7.82
CA LYS A 100 0.91 14.58 9.19
C LYS A 100 2.02 14.21 10.17
N ALA A 101 3.10 13.60 9.68
CA ALA A 101 4.24 13.27 10.53
C ALA A 101 5.02 14.53 10.89
N LYS A 102 5.62 14.52 12.09
CA LYS A 102 6.51 15.59 12.54
C LYS A 102 7.81 15.56 11.75
N GLY A 103 8.44 16.72 11.61
CA GLY A 103 9.71 16.86 10.87
C GLY A 103 9.56 16.83 9.34
N LEU A 104 8.32 16.81 8.83
CA LEU A 104 8.02 16.95 7.41
C LEU A 104 7.40 18.30 7.10
N THR A 105 7.56 18.74 5.86
CA THR A 105 7.03 20.01 5.39
C THR A 105 6.31 19.87 4.06
N ALA A 106 5.26 20.67 3.86
CA ALA A 106 4.57 20.76 2.59
C ALA A 106 5.44 21.52 1.57
N LEU A 107 5.51 20.97 0.35
CA LEU A 107 6.24 21.57 -0.77
C LEU A 107 5.29 22.27 -1.76
N ILE A 108 4.06 21.77 -1.87
CA ILE A 108 3.02 22.39 -2.70
C ILE A 108 2.47 23.62 -1.97
N ALA A 109 2.41 24.74 -2.67
CA ALA A 109 1.96 26.01 -2.10
C ALA A 109 0.48 25.98 -1.68
N GLU A 110 0.16 26.64 -0.58
CA GLU A 110 -1.21 26.77 -0.09
C GLU A 110 -2.13 27.42 -1.14
N GLY A 111 -3.39 27.00 -1.16
CA GLY A 111 -4.37 27.44 -2.16
C GLY A 111 -4.31 26.69 -3.49
N THR A 112 -3.28 25.85 -3.72
CA THR A 112 -3.25 24.94 -4.87
C THR A 112 -4.39 23.94 -4.80
N SER A 113 -5.12 23.79 -5.90
CA SER A 113 -6.16 22.77 -6.04
C SER A 113 -5.99 21.96 -7.32
N LEU A 114 -6.41 20.69 -7.27
CA LEU A 114 -6.53 19.84 -8.43
C LEU A 114 -7.79 20.23 -9.21
N ARG A 115 -7.65 20.61 -10.48
CA ARG A 115 -8.77 21.11 -11.31
C ARG A 115 -9.65 20.00 -11.88
N SER A 116 -9.05 18.86 -12.19
CA SER A 116 -9.72 17.69 -12.73
C SER A 116 -9.11 16.42 -12.17
N PRO A 117 -9.84 15.28 -12.18
CA PRO A 117 -9.24 13.98 -11.90
C PRO A 117 -7.95 13.76 -12.72
N VAL A 118 -6.98 13.09 -12.12
CA VAL A 118 -5.75 12.68 -12.78
C VAL A 118 -6.10 11.64 -13.84
N THR A 119 -5.55 11.82 -15.05
CA THR A 119 -5.74 10.87 -16.16
C THR A 119 -4.42 10.19 -16.51
N ILE A 120 -4.45 8.93 -16.93
CA ILE A 120 -3.25 8.15 -17.25
C ILE A 120 -3.33 7.69 -18.70
N ASN A 121 -2.36 8.15 -19.52
CA ASN A 121 -2.23 7.76 -20.91
C ASN A 121 -0.80 7.29 -21.15
N GLU A 122 -0.61 6.09 -21.72
CA GLU A 122 0.73 5.55 -22.05
C GLU A 122 1.72 5.60 -20.87
N ARG A 123 1.23 5.28 -19.67
CA ARG A 123 1.97 5.36 -18.39
C ARG A 123 2.41 6.77 -17.97
N VAL A 124 1.84 7.80 -18.58
CA VAL A 124 2.01 9.20 -18.21
C VAL A 124 0.76 9.70 -17.49
N ALA A 125 0.91 10.09 -16.22
CA ALA A 125 -0.15 10.71 -15.46
C ALA A 125 -0.21 12.22 -15.74
N ASN A 126 -1.37 12.73 -16.15
CA ASN A 126 -1.61 14.14 -16.40
C ASN A 126 -2.31 14.76 -15.19
N VAL A 127 -1.69 15.77 -14.61
CA VAL A 127 -2.17 16.45 -13.40
C VAL A 127 -2.37 17.93 -13.70
N ASP A 128 -3.62 18.40 -13.63
CA ASP A 128 -3.98 19.80 -13.88
C ASP A 128 -4.21 20.54 -12.56
N PHE A 129 -3.34 21.50 -12.24
CA PHE A 129 -3.47 22.33 -11.05
C PHE A 129 -4.01 23.73 -11.37
N THR A 130 -4.54 24.40 -10.35
CA THR A 130 -4.85 25.83 -10.41
C THR A 130 -3.57 26.68 -10.45
N LYS A 131 -3.70 27.98 -10.81
CA LYS A 131 -2.55 28.89 -10.97
C LYS A 131 -1.74 29.09 -9.68
N GLU A 132 -2.38 28.91 -8.53
CA GLU A 132 -1.77 29.04 -7.19
C GLU A 132 -0.57 28.11 -7.02
N PHE A 133 -0.53 26.98 -7.74
CA PHE A 133 0.63 26.09 -7.78
C PHE A 133 1.91 26.84 -8.17
N ILE A 134 1.80 27.77 -9.13
CA ILE A 134 2.91 28.63 -9.54
C ILE A 134 2.94 29.89 -8.69
N ASP A 135 1.84 30.64 -8.65
CA ASP A 135 1.83 32.01 -8.12
C ASP A 135 2.31 32.08 -6.67
N ASN A 136 1.84 31.13 -5.84
CA ASN A 136 2.12 31.09 -4.40
C ASN A 136 3.41 30.36 -4.05
N HIS A 137 4.09 29.74 -5.02
CA HIS A 137 5.33 29.02 -4.74
C HIS A 137 6.45 30.02 -4.39
N PRO A 138 7.20 29.81 -3.29
CA PRO A 138 8.19 30.75 -2.77
C PRO A 138 9.38 31.00 -3.71
N GLY A 139 9.59 30.11 -4.67
CA GLY A 139 10.71 30.14 -5.59
C GLY A 139 11.93 29.40 -5.03
N GLY A 140 13.08 29.60 -5.68
CA GLY A 140 14.26 28.77 -5.55
C GLY A 140 14.22 27.58 -6.50
N LYS A 141 15.20 27.47 -7.39
CA LYS A 141 15.27 26.40 -8.40
C LYS A 141 15.22 25.00 -7.76
N GLU A 142 16.01 24.76 -6.73
CA GLU A 142 16.08 23.47 -6.04
C GLU A 142 14.75 23.12 -5.36
N LEU A 143 14.13 24.09 -4.69
CA LEU A 143 12.83 23.90 -4.05
C LEU A 143 11.73 23.65 -5.10
N ALA A 144 11.77 24.37 -6.21
CA ALA A 144 10.84 24.19 -7.31
C ALA A 144 10.96 22.79 -7.94
N GLU A 145 12.19 22.29 -8.15
CA GLU A 145 12.45 20.92 -8.60
C GLU A 145 11.96 19.89 -7.56
N LEU A 146 12.22 20.12 -6.27
CA LEU A 146 11.78 19.25 -5.19
C LEU A 146 10.26 19.15 -5.10
N THR A 147 9.54 20.26 -5.29
CA THR A 147 8.07 20.31 -5.35
C THR A 147 7.53 19.47 -6.50
N ILE A 148 8.15 19.53 -7.69
CA ILE A 148 7.78 18.68 -8.83
C ILE A 148 7.99 17.21 -8.46
N TYR A 149 9.16 16.85 -7.95
CA TYR A 149 9.47 15.45 -7.63
C TYR A 149 8.67 14.89 -6.45
N SER A 150 8.18 15.72 -5.53
CA SER A 150 7.20 15.30 -4.52
C SER A 150 5.94 14.71 -5.16
N ILE A 151 5.41 15.37 -6.19
CA ILE A 151 4.24 14.89 -6.94
C ILE A 151 4.60 13.67 -7.79
N VAL A 152 5.72 13.74 -8.52
CA VAL A 152 6.16 12.69 -9.45
C VAL A 152 6.44 11.38 -8.70
N ASN A 153 7.24 11.43 -7.64
CA ASN A 153 7.61 10.22 -6.89
C ASN A 153 6.40 9.62 -6.18
N THR A 154 5.45 10.44 -5.72
CA THR A 154 4.18 9.96 -5.16
C THR A 154 3.35 9.22 -6.20
N LEU A 155 3.14 9.80 -7.38
CA LEU A 155 2.31 9.17 -8.41
C LEU A 155 2.96 7.94 -9.04
N THR A 156 4.28 7.91 -9.14
CA THR A 156 5.03 6.75 -9.66
C THR A 156 5.16 5.59 -8.66
N GLU A 157 4.57 5.69 -7.46
CA GLU A 157 4.30 4.50 -6.61
C GLU A 157 3.21 3.61 -7.21
N ILE A 158 2.35 4.18 -8.06
CA ILE A 158 1.34 3.43 -8.81
C ILE A 158 2.03 2.78 -10.01
N LYS A 159 1.99 1.46 -10.09
CA LYS A 159 2.74 0.67 -11.09
C LYS A 159 2.41 1.07 -12.52
N GLU A 160 1.20 1.53 -12.78
CA GLU A 160 0.72 1.97 -14.08
C GLU A 160 1.33 3.30 -14.54
N ILE A 161 2.00 4.06 -13.65
CA ILE A 161 2.55 5.39 -13.91
C ILE A 161 4.08 5.35 -13.88
N GLU A 162 4.72 5.72 -14.99
CA GLU A 162 6.18 5.88 -15.09
C GLU A 162 6.61 7.34 -15.09
N ARG A 163 5.76 8.22 -15.64
CA ARG A 163 6.05 9.65 -15.81
C ARG A 163 4.84 10.50 -15.44
N VAL A 164 5.07 11.75 -15.09
CA VAL A 164 4.00 12.70 -14.74
C VAL A 164 4.15 13.97 -15.57
N LYS A 165 3.05 14.43 -16.15
CA LYS A 165 2.94 15.71 -16.84
C LYS A 165 2.08 16.65 -16.02
N ILE A 166 2.60 17.84 -15.73
CA ILE A 166 1.91 18.85 -14.95
C ILE A 166 1.41 19.96 -15.89
N THR A 167 0.13 20.28 -15.80
CA THR A 167 -0.49 21.39 -16.51
C THR A 167 -1.10 22.38 -15.53
N ILE A 168 -1.25 23.63 -15.98
CA ILE A 168 -1.79 24.71 -15.16
C ILE A 168 -2.96 25.32 -15.89
N ASN A 169 -4.10 25.32 -15.22
CA ASN A 169 -5.34 25.81 -15.78
C ASN A 169 -5.75 25.16 -17.12
N GLY A 170 -5.47 23.88 -17.29
CA GLY A 170 -5.71 23.12 -18.51
C GLY A 170 -4.77 23.48 -19.67
N LYS A 171 -3.69 24.24 -19.39
CA LYS A 171 -2.71 24.66 -20.39
C LYS A 171 -1.33 24.13 -20.05
N GLU A 172 -0.58 23.76 -21.09
CA GLU A 172 0.84 23.50 -20.94
C GLU A 172 1.56 24.80 -20.59
N THR A 173 2.30 24.75 -19.49
CA THR A 173 3.12 25.88 -19.04
C THR A 173 4.57 25.54 -19.34
N LYS A 174 5.32 26.48 -19.94
CA LYS A 174 6.72 26.21 -20.29
C LYS A 174 7.65 26.24 -19.08
N THR A 175 7.36 27.10 -18.11
CA THR A 175 8.23 27.39 -16.97
C THR A 175 7.43 27.42 -15.67
N PHE A 176 7.91 26.69 -14.68
CA PHE A 176 7.64 26.89 -13.27
C PHE A 176 8.54 28.01 -12.71
N LYS A 177 8.43 28.27 -11.40
CA LYS A 177 9.27 29.26 -10.69
C LYS A 177 10.76 29.07 -11.01
N ASP A 178 11.48 30.19 -11.06
CA ASP A 178 12.93 30.25 -11.30
C ASP A 178 13.41 29.55 -12.58
N ASN A 179 12.57 29.58 -13.62
CA ASN A 179 12.83 29.02 -14.95
C ASN A 179 13.00 27.49 -14.97
N VAL A 180 12.52 26.77 -13.95
CA VAL A 180 12.40 25.31 -14.02
C VAL A 180 11.41 24.97 -15.13
N SER A 181 11.80 24.15 -16.10
CA SER A 181 10.90 23.83 -17.22
C SER A 181 9.80 22.86 -16.79
N LEU A 182 8.56 23.10 -17.24
CA LEU A 182 7.41 22.17 -17.13
C LEU A 182 6.98 21.62 -18.50
N SER A 183 7.80 21.81 -19.54
CA SER A 183 7.43 21.44 -20.91
C SER A 183 7.47 19.93 -21.18
N ASN A 184 8.12 19.16 -20.30
CA ASN A 184 8.30 17.73 -20.46
C ASN A 184 7.51 16.96 -19.40
N ASP A 185 7.32 15.67 -19.62
CA ASP A 185 6.93 14.73 -18.59
C ASP A 185 8.14 14.35 -17.72
N PHE A 186 7.88 14.11 -16.43
CA PHE A 186 8.91 13.89 -15.43
C PHE A 186 8.90 12.43 -15.00
N PRO A 187 10.00 11.69 -15.19
CA PRO A 187 10.16 10.36 -14.59
C PRO A 187 10.47 10.49 -13.10
N ARG A 188 10.27 9.38 -12.38
CA ARG A 188 10.70 9.22 -10.99
C ARG A 188 12.17 9.60 -10.81
N ASN A 189 12.47 10.26 -9.69
CA ASN A 189 13.84 10.61 -9.32
C ASN A 189 14.13 10.20 -7.86
N ASP A 190 14.83 9.07 -7.68
CA ASP A 190 15.18 8.60 -6.34
C ASP A 190 16.40 9.32 -5.73
N ALA A 191 17.13 10.15 -6.50
CA ALA A 191 18.29 10.88 -5.97
C ALA A 191 17.90 12.00 -4.99
N VAL A 192 16.68 12.52 -5.10
CA VAL A 192 16.12 13.52 -4.19
C VAL A 192 15.45 12.90 -2.97
N VAL A 193 15.32 11.57 -2.89
CA VAL A 193 14.72 10.87 -1.76
C VAL A 193 15.76 10.65 -0.66
N ASN A 194 15.40 10.94 0.58
CA ASN A 194 16.19 10.58 1.76
C ASN A 194 16.14 9.05 1.93
N LYS A 195 17.32 8.42 1.88
CA LYS A 195 17.46 6.96 1.99
C LYS A 195 17.68 6.48 3.43
N GLU A 196 17.97 7.40 4.34
CA GLU A 196 18.26 7.11 5.75
C GLU A 196 16.99 7.17 6.61
N VAL A 197 15.98 7.92 6.18
CA VAL A 197 14.65 7.97 6.81
C VAL A 197 13.67 7.16 5.98
N GLY A 198 13.16 6.07 6.54
CA GLY A 198 12.49 5.04 5.75
C GLY A 198 11.08 5.42 5.40
N LEU A 199 10.26 5.52 6.44
CA LEU A 199 8.83 5.74 6.35
C LEU A 199 8.38 6.49 7.60
N ALA A 200 7.83 7.68 7.41
CA ALA A 200 7.14 8.39 8.47
C ALA A 200 5.73 7.80 8.64
N ARG A 201 5.40 7.34 9.85
CA ARG A 201 4.06 6.87 10.20
C ARG A 201 3.33 7.96 11.01
N PRO A 202 2.11 8.37 10.61
CA PRO A 202 1.38 9.43 11.31
C PRO A 202 1.08 9.13 12.78
N GLU A 203 0.94 7.85 13.15
CA GLU A 203 0.47 7.43 14.47
C GLU A 203 1.58 7.43 15.55
N ASP A 204 2.85 7.33 15.13
CA ASP A 204 4.00 7.29 16.05
C ASP A 204 4.61 8.67 16.33
N GLY A 205 4.09 9.73 15.68
CA GLY A 205 4.50 11.10 15.95
C GLY A 205 5.97 11.43 15.66
N GLY A 206 6.67 10.57 14.91
CA GLY A 206 8.10 10.68 14.59
C GLY A 206 8.48 10.00 13.26
N LEU A 207 9.68 10.32 12.78
CA LEU A 207 10.30 9.71 11.60
C LEU A 207 11.02 8.43 12.04
N GLU A 208 10.65 7.26 11.52
CA GLU A 208 11.45 6.05 11.75
C GLU A 208 12.64 6.02 10.77
N PRO A 209 13.89 5.90 11.27
CA PRO A 209 15.04 5.67 10.41
C PRO A 209 14.92 4.31 9.69
N VAL A 210 15.44 4.23 8.45
CA VAL A 210 15.67 2.92 7.82
C VAL A 210 16.75 2.22 8.63
N ASN A 211 16.39 1.25 9.47
CA ASN A 211 17.37 0.24 9.85
C ASN A 211 17.70 -0.52 8.58
N ALA A 212 18.93 -0.33 8.08
CA ALA A 212 19.48 -0.99 6.91
C ALA A 212 19.84 -2.47 7.21
N ASP A 213 19.07 -3.13 8.06
CA ASP A 213 19.25 -4.52 8.46
C ASP A 213 18.09 -5.34 7.91
N ILE A 214 17.98 -5.39 6.59
CA ILE A 214 17.55 -6.63 5.95
C ILE A 214 18.85 -7.41 5.76
N GLU A 215 19.36 -7.95 6.87
CA GLU A 215 20.27 -9.10 6.76
C GLU A 215 19.45 -10.21 6.10
N ASP A 216 19.87 -10.50 4.88
CA ASP A 216 19.59 -11.70 4.14
C ASP A 216 19.94 -12.93 5.00
N ASN A 217 19.03 -13.33 5.89
CA ASN A 217 19.12 -14.62 6.55
C ASN A 217 18.40 -15.67 5.70
N SER A 218 18.94 -15.89 4.49
CA SER A 218 18.61 -17.02 3.64
C SER A 218 19.81 -17.93 3.39
N ALA A 219 20.73 -18.02 4.36
CA ALA A 219 21.80 -18.99 4.36
C ALA A 219 21.81 -19.79 5.67
N ASP A 220 21.98 -21.11 5.50
CA ASP A 220 22.38 -22.09 6.51
C ASP A 220 21.28 -22.70 7.40
N ILE A 221 20.36 -23.43 6.75
CA ILE A 221 19.92 -24.75 7.26
C ILE A 221 19.95 -25.75 6.10
N PHE A 222 21.15 -26.23 5.78
CA PHE A 222 21.37 -27.54 5.19
C PHE A 222 22.50 -28.19 5.99
N GLU A 223 22.12 -28.93 7.04
CA GLU A 223 23.04 -29.90 7.64
C GLU A 223 23.12 -31.09 6.66
N GLU A 224 24.24 -31.17 5.93
CA GLU A 224 24.71 -32.41 5.32
C GLU A 224 25.27 -33.30 6.43
N ASP A 225 24.50 -34.30 6.84
CA ASP A 225 25.03 -35.45 7.60
C ASP A 225 25.90 -36.29 6.66
N GLU A 226 27.20 -35.99 6.60
CA GLU A 226 28.20 -36.92 6.07
C GLU A 226 28.49 -38.03 7.09
N ASP A 227 28.19 -39.26 6.68
CA ASP A 227 28.48 -40.52 7.34
C ASP A 227 29.99 -40.86 7.19
N PRO A 228 30.76 -41.05 8.27
CA PRO A 228 32.17 -41.42 8.14
C PRO A 228 32.33 -42.95 8.01
N LEU A 229 32.95 -43.35 6.91
CA LEU A 229 33.45 -44.70 6.67
C LEU A 229 34.45 -45.15 7.76
N GLU A 230 34.13 -46.23 8.47
CA GLU A 230 35.07 -47.28 8.94
C GLU A 230 34.41 -48.67 8.90
#